data_AF-A0A7C1QR45-F1
#
_entry.id   AF-A0A7C1QR45-F1
#
_cell.length_a   1.000
_cell.length_b   1.000
_cell.length_c   1.000
_cell.angle_alpha   90.00
_cell.angle_beta   90.00
_cell.angle_gamma   90.00
#
_symmetry.space_group_name_H-M   'P 1'
#
loop_
_entity.id
_entity.type
_entity.pdbx_description
1 polymer ?
#
loop_
_entity_poly.entity_id
_entity_poly.type
_entity_poly.pdbx_seq_one_letter_code
_entity_poly.pdbx_strand_id
1 'polypeptide(L)'
;MAKIIAEFQERGSTDRKLSFGLYLVFLLVAIIISGIIGGIGMLFGGWLLGPVVATVASALVVIYCWWYNWLLYNRRNNHFDRIKRLKVSLSELLEEKTEIEKGTLNKADSFLERKEAPRPNILFFAWLILSYLGSFSSFLAPLGILSFISLIVGLVVMYYLTTDYYYHEQGEIAFLQRVTTALGKKGITLTTAPSNPLQRRSFGLYIFLSIITLGIFLLYWAYVIFQDPNKHFDTHQIWENELEGIVKKELG
;
A
#
# COMPACT_ATOMS: atom_id res chain seq x y z
N MET A 1 27.84 -9.29 -22.31
CA MET A 1 26.38 -9.24 -22.52
C MET A 1 25.83 -8.52 -21.31
N ALA A 2 25.35 -7.28 -21.46
CA ALA A 2 24.87 -6.48 -20.33
C ALA A 2 23.83 -7.28 -19.54
N LYS A 3 24.01 -7.45 -18.22
CA LYS A 3 23.05 -8.14 -17.36
C LYS A 3 21.78 -7.29 -17.34
N ILE A 4 20.74 -7.72 -18.06
CA ILE A 4 19.45 -7.04 -18.07
C ILE A 4 18.80 -7.29 -16.70
N ILE A 5 18.66 -6.23 -15.91
CA ILE A 5 17.92 -6.26 -14.65
C ILE A 5 16.43 -6.15 -15.00
N ALA A 6 15.70 -7.28 -14.92
CA ALA A 6 14.31 -7.38 -15.33
C ALA A 6 13.37 -6.53 -14.47
N GLU A 7 13.73 -6.31 -13.21
CA GLU A 7 12.93 -5.62 -12.20
C GLU A 7 12.63 -4.15 -12.55
N PHE A 8 13.49 -3.52 -13.37
CA PHE A 8 13.25 -2.18 -13.91
C PHE A 8 12.01 -2.14 -14.82
N GLN A 9 11.75 -3.22 -15.56
CA GLN A 9 10.62 -3.32 -16.48
C GLN A 9 9.32 -3.73 -15.77
N GLU A 10 9.42 -4.36 -14.60
CA GLU A 10 8.25 -4.82 -13.82
C GLU A 10 7.46 -3.66 -13.20
N ARG A 11 8.04 -2.46 -13.09
CA ARG A 11 7.46 -1.28 -12.40
C ARG A 11 6.03 -0.95 -12.83
N GLY A 12 5.72 -1.04 -14.13
CA GLY A 12 4.40 -0.69 -14.67
C GLY A 12 3.29 -1.62 -14.15
N SER A 13 3.66 -2.82 -13.71
CA SER A 13 2.74 -3.80 -13.16
C SER A 13 2.57 -3.66 -11.64
N THR A 14 3.64 -3.32 -10.91
CA THR A 14 3.67 -3.28 -9.44
C THR A 14 3.34 -1.91 -8.86
N ASP A 15 3.72 -0.82 -9.52
CA ASP A 15 3.72 0.54 -8.96
C ASP A 15 2.50 1.33 -9.48
N ARG A 16 1.35 0.64 -9.57
CA ARG A 16 0.12 1.23 -10.09
C ARG A 16 -0.44 2.27 -9.12
N LYS A 17 -0.52 3.52 -9.56
CA LYS A 17 -1.15 4.59 -8.78
C LYS A 17 -2.65 4.37 -8.66
N LEU A 18 -3.18 4.59 -7.47
CA LEU A 18 -4.59 4.46 -7.16
C LEU A 18 -5.15 5.83 -6.80
N SER A 19 -6.28 6.21 -7.39
CA SER A 19 -6.87 7.54 -7.19
C SER A 19 -7.79 7.55 -5.97
N PHE A 20 -7.48 8.40 -4.98
CA PHE A 20 -8.40 8.68 -3.88
C PHE A 20 -9.68 9.40 -4.36
N GLY A 21 -9.55 10.27 -5.37
CA GLY A 21 -10.70 10.97 -5.95
C GLY A 21 -11.70 10.01 -6.57
N LEU A 22 -11.23 9.01 -7.34
CA LEU A 22 -12.10 7.97 -7.87
C LEU A 22 -12.75 7.16 -6.76
N TYR A 23 -11.95 6.74 -5.76
CA TYR A 23 -12.47 6.03 -4.58
C TYR A 23 -13.63 6.80 -3.92
N LEU A 24 -13.46 8.10 -3.71
CA LEU A 24 -14.47 8.96 -3.09
C LEU A 24 -15.70 9.17 -3.98
N VAL A 25 -15.52 9.40 -5.29
CA VAL A 25 -16.64 9.53 -6.23
C VAL A 25 -17.48 8.26 -6.25
N PHE A 26 -16.86 7.09 -6.39
CA PHE A 26 -17.60 5.83 -6.40
C PHE A 26 -18.23 5.53 -5.04
N LEU A 27 -17.56 5.85 -3.93
CA LEU A 27 -18.15 5.73 -2.59
C LEU A 27 -19.42 6.59 -2.47
N LEU A 28 -19.36 7.85 -2.90
CA LEU A 28 -20.52 8.76 -2.89
C LEU A 28 -21.65 8.27 -3.81
N VAL A 29 -21.33 7.89 -5.04
CA VAL A 29 -22.29 7.33 -5.99
C VAL A 29 -22.95 6.09 -5.41
N ALA A 30 -22.18 5.20 -4.80
CA ALA A 30 -22.68 3.98 -4.20
C ALA A 30 -23.60 4.26 -2.99
N ILE A 31 -23.26 5.24 -2.14
CA ILE A 31 -24.11 5.70 -1.04
C ILE A 31 -25.42 6.32 -1.57
N ILE A 32 -25.34 7.21 -2.57
CA ILE A 32 -26.51 7.87 -3.17
C ILE A 32 -27.43 6.83 -3.82
N ILE A 33 -26.88 5.91 -4.62
CA ILE A 33 -27.63 4.82 -5.25
C ILE A 33 -28.29 3.97 -4.17
N SER A 34 -27.58 3.61 -3.10
CA SER A 34 -28.15 2.82 -2.01
C SER A 34 -29.31 3.54 -1.30
N GLY A 35 -29.19 4.86 -1.09
CA GLY A 35 -30.26 5.70 -0.54
C GLY A 35 -31.48 5.80 -1.45
N ILE A 36 -31.28 6.05 -2.75
CA ILE A 36 -32.36 6.12 -3.74
C ILE A 36 -33.07 4.77 -3.85
N ILE A 37 -32.30 3.68 -4.00
CA ILE A 37 -32.82 2.32 -4.11
C ILE A 37 -33.59 1.93 -2.83
N GLY A 38 -33.04 2.25 -1.65
CA GLY A 38 -33.72 2.02 -0.38
C GLY A 38 -35.03 2.79 -0.26
N GLY A 39 -35.03 4.08 -0.65
CA GLY A 39 -36.23 4.92 -0.64
C GLY A 39 -37.31 4.43 -1.60
N ILE A 40 -36.94 4.14 -2.86
CA ILE A 40 -37.87 3.58 -3.86
C ILE A 40 -38.39 2.22 -3.40
N GLY A 41 -37.51 1.37 -2.86
CA GLY A 41 -37.87 0.06 -2.34
C GLY A 41 -38.93 0.15 -1.24
N MET A 42 -38.81 1.11 -0.32
CA MET A 42 -39.81 1.36 0.72
C MET A 42 -41.13 1.89 0.14
N LEU A 43 -41.07 2.79 -0.86
CA LEU A 43 -42.25 3.41 -1.46
C LEU A 43 -43.11 2.44 -2.28
N PHE A 44 -42.49 1.56 -3.08
CA PHE A 44 -43.19 0.68 -4.02
C PHE A 44 -43.27 -0.78 -3.57
N GLY A 45 -42.28 -1.24 -2.80
CA GLY A 45 -42.14 -2.63 -2.38
C GLY A 45 -42.71 -2.94 -0.98
N GLY A 46 -43.16 -1.90 -0.26
CA GLY A 46 -43.59 -1.99 1.13
C GLY A 46 -42.48 -2.50 2.06
N TRP A 47 -42.88 -2.93 3.26
CA TRP A 47 -41.97 -3.41 4.31
C TRP A 47 -41.20 -4.69 3.95
N LEU A 48 -41.59 -5.39 2.87
CA LEU A 48 -40.99 -6.68 2.52
C LEU A 48 -39.91 -6.56 1.43
N LEU A 49 -40.20 -5.90 0.31
CA LEU A 49 -39.24 -5.81 -0.81
C LEU A 49 -38.21 -4.69 -0.62
N GLY A 50 -38.58 -3.58 0.04
CA GLY A 50 -37.66 -2.44 0.24
C GLY A 50 -36.34 -2.79 0.95
N PRO A 51 -36.38 -3.51 2.09
CA PRO A 51 -35.16 -3.92 2.80
C PRO A 51 -34.24 -4.83 1.99
N VAL A 52 -34.80 -5.69 1.13
CA VAL A 52 -34.01 -6.59 0.27
C VAL A 52 -33.21 -5.78 -0.74
N VAL A 53 -33.84 -4.84 -1.45
CA VAL A 53 -33.12 -4.05 -2.47
C VAL A 53 -32.07 -3.14 -1.81
N ALA A 54 -32.37 -2.56 -0.64
CA ALA A 54 -31.41 -1.78 0.13
C ALA A 54 -30.18 -2.61 0.57
N THR A 55 -30.40 -3.86 0.98
CA THR A 55 -29.33 -4.78 1.39
C THR A 55 -28.42 -5.12 0.23
N VAL A 56 -28.99 -5.42 -0.95
CA VAL A 56 -28.21 -5.71 -2.16
C VAL A 56 -27.37 -4.50 -2.58
N ALA A 57 -27.95 -3.29 -2.60
CA ALA A 57 -27.21 -2.08 -2.93
C ALA A 57 -26.05 -1.82 -1.95
N SER A 58 -26.30 -1.98 -0.66
CA SER A 58 -25.28 -1.84 0.39
C SER A 58 -24.15 -2.86 0.24
N ALA A 59 -24.46 -4.11 -0.12
CA ALA A 59 -23.46 -5.14 -0.36
C ALA A 59 -22.53 -4.79 -1.53
N LEU A 60 -23.06 -4.21 -2.61
CA LEU A 60 -22.25 -3.76 -3.75
C LEU A 60 -21.27 -2.64 -3.36
N VAL A 61 -21.71 -1.68 -2.53
CA VAL A 61 -20.84 -0.61 -1.99
C VAL A 61 -19.70 -1.23 -1.20
N VAL A 62 -20.02 -2.17 -0.33
CA VAL A 62 -19.04 -2.86 0.53
C VAL A 62 -18.02 -3.63 -0.32
N ILE A 63 -18.48 -4.40 -1.31
CA ILE A 63 -17.60 -5.12 -2.25
C ILE A 63 -16.65 -4.15 -2.97
N TYR A 64 -17.15 -3.02 -3.44
CA TYR A 64 -16.32 -2.00 -4.09
C TYR A 64 -15.23 -1.46 -3.15
N CYS A 65 -15.60 -1.09 -1.92
CA CYS A 65 -14.65 -0.61 -0.92
C CYS A 65 -13.58 -1.66 -0.60
N TRP A 66 -13.99 -2.93 -0.45
CA TRP A 66 -13.06 -4.04 -0.22
C TRP A 66 -12.10 -4.25 -1.38
N TRP A 67 -12.61 -4.24 -2.61
CA TRP A 67 -11.77 -4.38 -3.79
C TRP A 67 -10.69 -3.30 -3.85
N TYR A 68 -11.04 -2.05 -3.54
CA TYR A 68 -10.07 -0.95 -3.56
C TYR A 68 -9.03 -1.04 -2.42
N ASN A 69 -9.45 -1.48 -1.22
CA ASN A 69 -8.52 -1.76 -0.12
C ASN A 69 -7.61 -2.96 -0.42
N TRP A 70 -8.11 -3.97 -1.14
CA TRP A 70 -7.30 -5.08 -1.61
C TRP A 70 -6.23 -4.61 -2.59
N LEU A 71 -6.58 -3.72 -3.53
CA LEU A 71 -5.60 -3.14 -4.46
C LEU A 71 -4.48 -2.42 -3.72
N LEU A 72 -4.80 -1.65 -2.67
CA LEU A 72 -3.80 -0.99 -1.83
C LEU A 72 -2.85 -1.99 -1.15
N TYR A 73 -3.41 -3.02 -0.54
CA TYR A 73 -2.67 -4.06 0.18
C TYR A 73 -1.77 -4.87 -0.75
N ASN A 74 -2.33 -5.36 -1.86
CA ASN A 74 -1.62 -6.14 -2.85
C ASN A 74 -0.51 -5.32 -3.52
N ARG A 75 -0.77 -4.06 -3.85
CA ARG A 75 0.23 -3.14 -4.42
C ARG A 75 1.43 -2.97 -3.50
N ARG A 76 1.22 -2.78 -2.20
CA ARG A 76 2.32 -2.70 -1.23
C ARG A 76 3.20 -3.94 -1.28
N ASN A 77 2.60 -5.14 -1.24
CA ASN A 77 3.37 -6.38 -1.26
C ASN A 77 4.16 -6.53 -2.56
N ASN A 78 3.51 -6.31 -3.71
CA ASN A 78 4.14 -6.45 -5.02
C ASN A 78 5.28 -5.45 -5.24
N HIS A 79 5.09 -4.19 -4.83
CA HIS A 79 6.14 -3.18 -4.92
C HIS A 79 7.35 -3.57 -4.07
N PHE A 80 7.14 -3.90 -2.79
CA PHE A 80 8.25 -4.17 -1.87
C PHE A 80 9.05 -5.40 -2.28
N ASP A 81 8.35 -6.43 -2.77
CA ASP A 81 8.96 -7.64 -3.29
C ASP A 81 9.81 -7.36 -4.54
N ARG A 82 9.30 -6.56 -5.49
CA ARG A 82 10.06 -6.09 -6.66
C ARG A 82 11.31 -5.32 -6.23
N ILE A 83 11.17 -4.36 -5.31
CA ILE A 83 12.31 -3.55 -4.87
C ILE A 83 13.35 -4.40 -4.16
N LYS A 84 12.94 -5.39 -3.36
CA LYS A 84 13.88 -6.31 -2.73
C LYS A 84 14.70 -7.07 -3.77
N ARG A 85 14.06 -7.60 -4.83
CA ARG A 85 14.76 -8.23 -5.95
C ARG A 85 15.68 -7.25 -6.69
N LEU A 86 15.19 -6.05 -6.97
CA LEU A 86 15.97 -5.00 -7.64
C LEU A 86 17.25 -4.67 -6.85
N LYS A 87 17.14 -4.47 -5.53
CA LYS A 87 18.28 -4.22 -4.65
C LYS A 87 19.29 -5.36 -4.69
N VAL A 88 18.84 -6.62 -4.69
CA VAL A 88 19.73 -7.79 -4.81
C VAL A 88 20.44 -7.80 -6.16
N SER A 89 19.70 -7.70 -7.27
CA SER A 89 20.28 -7.70 -8.63
C SER A 89 21.27 -6.56 -8.84
N LEU A 90 20.95 -5.36 -8.33
CA LEU A 90 21.84 -4.20 -8.37
C LEU A 90 23.08 -4.41 -7.52
N SER A 91 22.95 -4.91 -6.29
CA SER A 91 24.09 -5.19 -5.43
C SER A 91 25.05 -6.18 -6.07
N GLU A 92 24.54 -7.27 -6.63
CA GLU A 92 25.37 -8.26 -7.33
C GLU A 92 26.14 -7.64 -8.50
N LEU A 93 25.44 -6.87 -9.34
CA LEU A 93 26.06 -6.23 -10.50
C LEU A 93 27.12 -5.20 -10.07
N LEU A 94 26.80 -4.36 -9.10
CA LEU A 94 27.71 -3.34 -8.62
C LEU A 94 28.92 -3.95 -7.93
N GLU A 95 28.74 -4.96 -7.07
CA GLU A 95 29.86 -5.66 -6.41
C GLU A 95 30.78 -6.35 -7.43
N GLU A 96 30.22 -6.92 -8.50
CA GLU A 96 31.00 -7.48 -9.62
C GLU A 96 31.79 -6.42 -10.39
N LYS A 97 31.15 -5.30 -10.74
CA LYS A 97 31.75 -4.28 -11.62
C LYS A 97 32.62 -3.26 -10.90
N THR A 98 32.36 -3.02 -9.62
CA THR A 98 33.08 -2.02 -8.82
C THR A 98 34.15 -2.63 -7.92
N GLU A 99 34.30 -3.95 -7.92
CA GLU A 99 35.23 -4.72 -7.06
C GLU A 99 35.03 -4.43 -5.56
N ILE A 100 33.79 -4.10 -5.18
CA ILE A 100 33.42 -3.90 -3.78
C ILE A 100 33.21 -5.26 -3.13
N GLU A 101 33.57 -5.36 -1.85
CA GLU A 101 33.36 -6.57 -1.05
C GLU A 101 31.90 -7.01 -1.10
N LYS A 102 31.69 -8.29 -1.44
CA LYS A 102 30.35 -8.88 -1.56
C LYS A 102 29.53 -8.72 -0.29
N GLY A 103 28.26 -8.40 -0.44
CA GLY A 103 27.32 -8.18 0.66
C GLY A 103 27.41 -6.80 1.31
N THR A 104 28.32 -5.92 0.89
CA THR A 104 28.42 -4.56 1.42
C THR A 104 27.17 -3.73 1.13
N LEU A 105 26.63 -3.86 -0.08
CA LEU A 105 25.45 -3.07 -0.51
C LEU A 105 24.15 -3.60 0.10
N ASN A 106 24.09 -4.91 0.35
CA ASN A 106 22.96 -5.61 0.94
C ASN A 106 22.90 -5.58 2.48
N LYS A 107 23.81 -4.86 3.16
CA LYS A 107 23.74 -4.67 4.62
C LYS A 107 22.44 -3.96 5.02
N ALA A 108 21.40 -4.72 5.33
CA ALA A 108 20.11 -4.18 5.76
C ALA A 108 20.05 -4.02 7.28
N ASP A 109 19.43 -2.94 7.74
CA ASP A 109 19.00 -2.84 9.13
C ASP A 109 17.90 -3.89 9.36
N SER A 110 18.14 -4.81 10.31
CA SER A 110 17.19 -5.87 10.66
C SER A 110 15.80 -5.35 10.99
N PHE A 111 15.69 -4.14 11.53
CA PHE A 111 14.40 -3.51 11.83
C PHE A 111 13.67 -3.12 10.55
N LEU A 112 14.36 -2.51 9.59
CA LEU A 112 13.78 -2.14 8.29
C LEU A 112 13.39 -3.39 7.49
N GLU A 113 14.23 -4.42 7.52
CA GLU A 113 13.91 -5.70 6.84
C GLU A 113 12.63 -6.34 7.38
N ARG A 114 12.42 -6.34 8.71
CA ARG A 114 11.16 -6.80 9.31
C ARG A 114 9.96 -5.95 8.90
N LYS A 115 10.17 -4.65 8.67
CA LYS A 115 9.12 -3.74 8.19
C LYS A 115 8.79 -3.96 6.72
N GLU A 116 9.77 -4.32 5.90
CA GLU A 116 9.58 -4.60 4.48
C GLU A 116 8.98 -6.00 4.22
N ALA A 117 9.07 -6.93 5.17
CA ALA A 117 8.56 -8.29 5.05
C ALA A 117 7.13 -8.36 4.48
N PRO A 118 6.85 -9.34 3.58
CA PRO A 118 5.55 -9.46 2.94
C PRO A 118 4.46 -9.68 3.98
N ARG A 119 3.33 -8.99 3.82
CA ARG A 119 2.19 -9.13 4.72
C ARG A 119 1.26 -10.21 4.16
N PRO A 120 0.87 -11.22 4.97
CA PRO A 120 0.15 -12.37 4.45
C PRO A 120 -1.28 -11.99 4.08
N ASN A 121 -1.70 -12.34 2.85
CA ASN A 121 -3.03 -12.03 2.31
C ASN A 121 -4.19 -12.54 3.19
N ILE A 122 -3.96 -13.60 3.98
CA ILE A 122 -4.95 -14.13 4.92
C ILE A 122 -5.40 -13.07 5.94
N LEU A 123 -4.56 -12.11 6.33
CA LEU A 123 -4.97 -11.04 7.25
C LEU A 123 -6.03 -10.14 6.62
N PHE A 124 -5.86 -9.81 5.34
CA PHE A 124 -6.84 -9.02 4.60
C PHE A 124 -8.15 -9.79 4.44
N PHE A 125 -8.09 -11.05 3.98
CA PHE A 125 -9.29 -11.86 3.81
C PHE A 125 -9.97 -12.20 5.15
N ALA A 126 -9.21 -12.37 6.23
CA ALA A 126 -9.76 -12.52 7.57
C ALA A 126 -10.52 -11.26 7.99
N TRP A 127 -9.95 -10.06 7.76
CA TRP A 127 -10.67 -8.80 8.03
C TRP A 127 -12.00 -8.76 7.26
N LEU A 128 -11.98 -9.07 5.96
CA LEU A 128 -13.16 -9.11 5.09
C LEU A 128 -14.21 -10.11 5.59
N ILE A 129 -13.83 -11.38 5.80
CA ILE A 129 -14.73 -12.45 6.21
C ILE A 129 -15.34 -12.15 7.59
N LEU A 130 -14.51 -11.73 8.55
CA LEU A 130 -14.98 -11.40 9.90
C LEU A 130 -15.90 -10.18 9.90
N SER A 131 -15.67 -9.19 9.04
CA SER A 131 -16.55 -8.03 8.92
C SER A 131 -17.94 -8.43 8.41
N TYR A 132 -18.00 -9.36 7.46
CA TYR A 132 -19.24 -9.87 6.91
C TYR A 132 -19.98 -10.76 7.90
N LEU A 133 -19.28 -11.74 8.50
CA LEU A 133 -19.86 -12.62 9.51
C LEU A 133 -20.34 -11.85 10.75
N GLY A 134 -19.61 -10.81 11.17
CA GLY A 134 -20.05 -9.92 12.25
C GLY A 134 -21.31 -9.13 11.90
N SER A 135 -21.46 -8.69 10.64
CA SER A 135 -22.60 -7.89 10.19
C SER A 135 -23.87 -8.70 9.94
N PHE A 136 -23.74 -9.99 9.59
CA PHE A 136 -24.88 -10.86 9.22
C PHE A 136 -25.27 -11.91 10.28
N SER A 137 -24.51 -12.06 11.36
CA SER A 137 -24.80 -13.08 12.37
C SER A 137 -25.87 -12.62 13.36
N SER A 138 -27.14 -12.92 13.12
CA SER A 138 -28.22 -12.62 14.10
C SER A 138 -27.98 -13.23 15.49
N PHE A 139 -27.18 -14.30 15.57
CA PHE A 139 -26.85 -15.02 16.80
C PHE A 139 -25.63 -14.44 17.56
N LEU A 140 -24.61 -13.93 16.84
CA LEU A 140 -23.38 -13.40 17.45
C LEU A 140 -23.31 -11.87 17.47
N ALA A 141 -24.14 -11.20 16.67
CA ALA A 141 -24.29 -9.74 16.66
C ALA A 141 -24.61 -9.14 18.05
N PRO A 142 -25.44 -9.75 18.93
CA PRO A 142 -25.68 -9.21 20.27
C PRO A 142 -24.43 -9.15 21.15
N LEU A 143 -23.47 -10.06 20.92
CA LEU A 143 -22.22 -10.12 21.68
C LEU A 143 -21.12 -9.27 21.04
N GLY A 144 -21.27 -8.88 19.76
CA GLY A 144 -20.32 -8.03 19.05
C GLY A 144 -18.93 -8.62 18.83
N ILE A 145 -18.68 -9.88 19.21
CA ILE A 145 -17.34 -10.50 19.26
C ILE A 145 -16.68 -10.52 17.88
N LEU A 146 -17.38 -11.01 16.85
CA LEU A 146 -16.81 -11.08 15.49
C LEU A 146 -16.54 -9.70 14.90
N SER A 147 -17.42 -8.74 15.15
CA SER A 147 -17.24 -7.34 14.74
C SER A 147 -16.05 -6.71 15.44
N PHE A 148 -15.85 -7.01 16.73
CA PHE A 148 -14.69 -6.55 17.49
C PHE A 148 -13.38 -7.17 16.95
N ILE A 149 -13.36 -8.48 16.70
CA ILE A 149 -12.17 -9.13 16.10
C ILE A 149 -11.91 -8.55 14.71
N SER A 150 -12.94 -8.37 13.88
CA SER A 150 -12.81 -7.72 12.58
C SER A 150 -12.19 -6.32 12.68
N LEU A 151 -12.64 -5.50 13.65
CA LEU A 151 -12.07 -4.19 13.93
C LEU A 151 -10.56 -4.28 14.25
N ILE A 152 -10.16 -5.22 15.12
CA ILE A 152 -8.75 -5.41 15.48
C ILE A 152 -7.92 -5.82 14.26
N VAL A 153 -8.38 -6.80 13.48
CA VAL A 153 -7.67 -7.25 12.26
C VAL A 153 -7.60 -6.11 11.23
N GLY A 154 -8.67 -5.34 11.07
CA GLY A 154 -8.70 -4.17 10.20
C GLY A 154 -7.72 -3.08 10.62
N LEU A 155 -7.60 -2.80 11.92
CA LEU A 155 -6.59 -1.89 12.43
C LEU A 155 -5.16 -2.38 12.14
N VAL A 156 -4.90 -3.69 12.18
CA VAL A 156 -3.59 -4.26 11.80
C VAL A 156 -3.32 -4.04 10.30
N VAL A 157 -4.30 -4.26 9.43
CA VAL A 157 -4.16 -3.98 7.99
C VAL A 157 -3.89 -2.50 7.74
N MET A 158 -4.67 -1.62 8.38
CA MET A 158 -4.50 -0.17 8.31
C MET A 158 -3.14 0.28 8.83
N TYR A 159 -2.61 -0.37 9.88
CA TYR A 159 -1.28 -0.10 10.41
C TYR A 159 -0.20 -0.34 9.36
N TYR A 160 -0.26 -1.47 8.65
CA TYR A 160 0.70 -1.77 7.57
C TYR A 160 0.58 -0.75 6.44
N LEU A 161 -0.64 -0.47 5.97
CA LEU A 161 -0.87 0.48 4.89
C LEU A 161 -0.42 1.92 5.22
N THR A 162 -0.47 2.29 6.50
CA THR A 162 -0.10 3.64 6.97
C THR A 162 1.40 3.80 7.21
N THR A 163 2.07 2.74 7.66
CA THR A 163 3.44 2.86 8.20
C THR A 163 4.52 2.21 7.35
N ASP A 164 4.20 1.16 6.58
CA ASP A 164 5.23 0.37 5.91
C ASP A 164 5.99 1.16 4.84
N TYR A 165 5.32 2.04 4.07
CA TYR A 165 5.97 2.84 3.02
C TYR A 165 7.03 3.79 3.57
N TYR A 166 6.78 4.41 4.74
CA TYR A 166 7.78 5.24 5.40
C TYR A 166 9.06 4.45 5.67
N TYR A 167 8.94 3.28 6.32
CA TYR A 167 10.11 2.46 6.67
C TYR A 167 10.81 1.88 5.45
N HIS A 168 10.05 1.52 4.43
CA HIS A 168 10.58 1.06 3.15
C HIS A 168 11.45 2.13 2.49
N GLU A 169 10.95 3.36 2.40
CA GLU A 169 11.69 4.47 1.81
C GLU A 169 12.96 4.80 2.61
N GLN A 170 12.93 4.72 3.95
CA GLN A 170 14.17 4.85 4.74
C GLN A 170 15.20 3.76 4.38
N GLY A 171 14.74 2.54 4.12
CA GLY A 171 15.59 1.45 3.64
C GLY A 171 16.14 1.67 2.25
N GLU A 172 15.37 2.28 1.35
CA GLU A 172 15.82 2.70 0.02
C GLU A 172 16.85 3.82 0.07
N ILE A 173 16.62 4.85 0.89
CA ILE A 173 17.57 5.96 1.08
C ILE A 173 18.93 5.42 1.57
N ALA A 174 18.91 4.55 2.59
CA ALA A 174 20.14 3.94 3.11
C ALA A 174 20.85 3.08 2.05
N PHE A 175 20.09 2.34 1.24
CA PHE A 175 20.64 1.58 0.12
C PHE A 175 21.27 2.49 -0.94
N LEU A 176 20.57 3.54 -1.36
CA LEU A 176 21.04 4.49 -2.37
C LEU A 176 22.31 5.21 -1.93
N GLN A 177 22.43 5.60 -0.66
CA GLN A 177 23.66 6.20 -0.13
C GLN A 177 24.88 5.28 -0.32
N ARG A 178 24.71 3.97 -0.12
CA ARG A 178 25.77 2.99 -0.36
C ARG A 178 26.08 2.83 -1.84
N VAL A 179 25.06 2.80 -2.70
CA VAL A 179 25.22 2.76 -4.16
C VAL A 179 25.95 4.00 -4.67
N THR A 180 25.57 5.19 -4.23
CA THR A 180 26.25 6.45 -4.59
C THR A 180 27.71 6.43 -4.15
N THR A 181 27.99 5.95 -2.94
CA THR A 181 29.37 5.81 -2.45
C THR A 181 30.18 4.82 -3.30
N ALA A 182 29.55 3.69 -3.67
CA ALA A 182 30.17 2.66 -4.51
C ALA A 182 30.51 3.19 -5.92
N LEU A 183 29.54 3.82 -6.57
CA LEU A 183 29.71 4.41 -7.90
C LEU A 183 30.72 5.56 -7.89
N GLY A 184 30.70 6.40 -6.85
CA GLY A 184 31.63 7.53 -6.69
C GLY A 184 33.10 7.09 -6.65
N LYS A 185 33.42 5.90 -6.11
CA LYS A 185 34.78 5.34 -6.15
C LYS A 185 35.28 5.04 -7.56
N LYS A 186 34.37 4.87 -8.52
CA LYS A 186 34.67 4.68 -9.95
C LYS A 186 34.46 5.95 -10.78
N GLY A 187 34.24 7.10 -10.13
CA GLY A 187 33.99 8.38 -10.80
C GLY A 187 32.60 8.53 -11.41
N ILE A 188 31.68 7.60 -11.13
CA ILE A 188 30.29 7.65 -11.61
C ILE A 188 29.46 8.40 -10.56
N THR A 189 28.74 9.42 -10.99
CA THR A 189 27.93 10.24 -10.08
C THR A 189 26.45 9.89 -10.24
N LEU A 190 25.79 9.56 -9.13
CA LEU A 190 24.33 9.50 -9.04
C LEU A 190 23.83 10.88 -8.59
N THR A 191 23.10 11.57 -9.46
CA THR A 191 22.65 12.96 -9.26
C THR A 191 21.29 13.04 -8.55
N THR A 192 20.47 12.00 -8.68
CA THR A 192 19.15 11.95 -8.07
C THR A 192 19.24 11.45 -6.63
N ALA A 193 19.00 12.35 -5.67
CA ALA A 193 18.64 11.98 -4.32
C ALA A 193 17.12 11.87 -4.20
N PRO A 194 16.59 10.93 -3.38
CA PRO A 194 15.18 10.93 -3.03
C PRO A 194 14.78 12.31 -2.46
N SER A 195 13.98 13.05 -3.23
CA SER A 195 13.52 14.37 -2.85
C SER A 195 12.24 14.26 -2.03
N ASN A 196 12.17 14.99 -0.91
CA ASN A 196 10.99 15.05 -0.03
C ASN A 196 10.52 13.66 0.50
N PRO A 197 11.32 13.00 1.35
CA PRO A 197 10.96 11.69 1.90
C PRO A 197 9.64 11.75 2.67
N LEU A 198 8.91 10.64 2.64
CA LEU A 198 7.67 10.46 3.40
C LEU A 198 7.91 10.77 4.87
N GLN A 199 6.93 11.45 5.46
CA GLN A 199 6.94 11.75 6.87
C GLN A 199 6.40 10.57 7.67
N ARG A 200 6.99 10.33 8.85
CA ARG A 200 6.50 9.30 9.76
C ARG A 200 5.08 9.64 10.22
N ARG A 201 4.12 8.76 9.95
CA ARG A 201 2.74 8.88 10.43
C ARG A 201 2.58 8.23 11.80
N SER A 202 1.94 8.92 12.74
CA SER A 202 1.61 8.35 14.06
C SER A 202 0.29 7.59 14.00
N PHE A 203 0.37 6.26 13.93
CA PHE A 203 -0.83 5.40 13.87
C PHE A 203 -1.76 5.60 15.08
N GLY A 204 -1.19 5.74 16.28
CA GLY A 204 -1.98 5.99 17.50
C GLY A 204 -2.70 7.33 17.47
N LEU A 205 -2.05 8.38 16.94
CA LEU A 205 -2.70 9.69 16.74
C LEU A 205 -3.86 9.57 15.74
N TYR A 206 -3.69 8.78 14.69
CA TYR A 206 -4.73 8.61 13.68
C TYR A 206 -5.95 7.87 14.24
N ILE A 207 -5.76 6.86 15.11
CA ILE A 207 -6.85 6.25 15.88
C ILE A 207 -7.52 7.30 16.77
N PHE A 208 -6.74 8.03 17.58
CA PHE A 208 -7.26 9.03 18.50
C PHE A 208 -8.10 10.09 17.77
N LEU A 209 -7.59 10.63 16.67
CA LEU A 209 -8.30 11.61 15.83
C LEU A 209 -9.57 11.00 15.22
N SER A 210 -9.53 9.73 14.79
CA SER A 210 -10.73 9.03 14.30
C SER A 210 -11.80 8.89 15.37
N ILE A 211 -11.44 8.66 16.62
CA ILE A 211 -12.40 8.56 17.73
C ILE A 211 -13.00 9.94 18.06
N ILE A 212 -12.17 10.95 18.31
CA ILE A 212 -12.68 12.28 18.74
C ILE A 212 -13.48 12.99 17.65
N THR A 213 -13.24 12.66 16.38
CA THR A 213 -14.00 13.20 15.23
C THR A 213 -15.17 12.29 14.83
N LEU A 214 -15.50 11.27 15.63
CA LEU A 214 -16.59 10.32 15.37
C LEU A 214 -16.50 9.68 13.98
N GLY A 215 -15.28 9.36 13.55
CA GLY A 215 -14.99 8.69 12.29
C GLY A 215 -14.74 9.63 11.09
N ILE A 216 -14.99 10.94 11.19
CA ILE A 216 -14.76 11.88 10.07
C ILE A 216 -13.28 11.86 9.63
N PHE A 217 -12.35 11.78 10.59
CA PHE A 217 -10.92 11.71 10.29
C PHE A 217 -10.51 10.45 9.50
N LEU A 218 -11.34 9.39 9.47
CA LEU A 218 -11.08 8.21 8.63
C LEU A 218 -11.03 8.55 7.14
N LEU A 219 -11.71 9.61 6.69
CA LEU A 219 -11.63 10.07 5.30
C LEU A 219 -10.26 10.66 4.97
N TYR A 220 -9.72 11.49 5.87
CA TYR A 220 -8.36 12.00 5.74
C TYR A 220 -7.33 10.87 5.85
N TRP A 221 -7.55 9.92 6.75
CA TRP A 221 -6.68 8.74 6.86
C TRP A 221 -6.68 7.93 5.57
N ALA A 222 -7.86 7.66 5.00
CA ALA A 222 -7.97 7.00 3.71
C ALA A 222 -7.16 7.77 2.65
N TYR A 223 -7.34 9.09 2.55
CA TYR A 223 -6.54 9.94 1.65
C TYR A 223 -5.03 9.71 1.81
N VAL A 224 -4.50 9.70 3.03
CA VAL A 224 -3.08 9.46 3.31
C VAL A 224 -2.62 8.09 2.80
N ILE A 225 -3.42 7.03 3.01
CA ILE A 225 -3.10 5.66 2.56
C ILE A 225 -3.01 5.58 1.02
N PHE A 226 -3.78 6.38 0.27
CA PHE A 226 -3.62 6.48 -1.18
C PHE A 226 -2.43 7.35 -1.56
N GLN A 227 -2.28 8.49 -0.90
CA GLN A 227 -1.39 9.56 -1.31
C GLN A 227 0.07 9.25 -1.05
N ASP A 228 0.42 8.66 0.10
CA ASP A 228 1.81 8.39 0.48
C ASP A 228 2.48 7.42 -0.50
N PRO A 229 1.89 6.25 -0.86
CA PRO A 229 2.47 5.38 -1.88
C PRO A 229 2.55 6.02 -3.27
N ASN A 230 1.56 6.83 -3.66
CA ASN A 230 1.58 7.47 -4.98
C ASN A 230 2.76 8.46 -5.07
N LYS A 231 3.01 9.24 -4.01
CA LYS A 231 4.18 10.13 -3.91
C LYS A 231 5.49 9.34 -3.88
N HIS A 232 5.51 8.24 -3.13
CA HIS A 232 6.65 7.33 -3.11
C HIS A 232 7.03 6.88 -4.52
N PHE A 233 6.08 6.39 -5.31
CA PHE A 233 6.34 5.96 -6.69
C PHE A 233 6.84 7.08 -7.60
N ASP A 234 6.35 8.30 -7.41
CA ASP A 234 6.84 9.47 -8.15
C ASP A 234 8.33 9.72 -7.89
N THR A 235 8.74 9.78 -6.62
CA THR A 235 10.14 9.96 -6.26
C THR A 235 10.99 8.74 -6.66
N HIS A 236 10.44 7.54 -6.49
CA HIS A 236 11.09 6.27 -6.78
C HIS A 236 11.48 6.14 -8.26
N GLN A 237 10.56 6.49 -9.15
CA GLN A 237 10.77 6.39 -10.59
C GLN A 237 11.96 7.24 -11.07
N ILE A 238 12.24 8.39 -10.43
CA ILE A 238 13.30 9.31 -10.87
C ILE A 238 14.68 8.67 -10.66
N TRP A 239 14.97 8.21 -9.44
CA TRP A 239 16.28 7.60 -9.16
C TRP A 239 16.41 6.23 -9.82
N GLU A 240 15.31 5.47 -9.95
CA GLU A 240 15.31 4.17 -10.64
C GLU A 240 15.69 4.33 -12.12
N ASN A 241 15.14 5.35 -12.81
CA ASN A 241 15.51 5.67 -14.20
C ASN A 241 16.99 6.03 -14.36
N GLU A 242 17.55 6.79 -13.41
CA GLU A 242 18.96 7.16 -13.46
C GLU A 242 19.85 5.92 -13.28
N LEU A 243 19.53 5.06 -12.30
CA LEU A 243 20.25 3.80 -12.11
C LEU A 243 20.16 2.88 -13.33
N GLU A 244 18.98 2.76 -13.94
CA GLU A 244 18.81 1.99 -15.18
C GLU A 244 19.71 2.55 -16.30
N GLY A 245 19.79 3.88 -16.40
CA GLY A 245 20.66 4.58 -17.34
C GLY A 245 22.15 4.29 -17.11
N ILE A 246 22.60 4.35 -15.85
CA ILE A 246 23.98 4.04 -15.45
C ILE A 246 24.31 2.58 -15.75
N VAL A 247 23.42 1.66 -15.38
CA VAL A 247 23.59 0.22 -15.63
C VAL A 247 23.77 -0.06 -17.12
N LYS A 248 22.99 0.59 -17.99
CA LYS A 248 23.07 0.37 -19.44
C LYS A 248 24.31 1.00 -20.09
N LYS A 249 24.78 2.14 -19.60
CA LYS A 249 25.86 2.92 -20.24
C LYS A 249 27.24 2.60 -19.69
N GLU A 250 27.35 2.45 -18.38
CA GLU A 250 28.63 2.40 -17.67
C GLU A 250 28.97 0.97 -17.17
N LEU A 251 27.97 0.10 -17.04
CA LEU A 251 28.13 -1.23 -16.41
C LEU A 251 27.69 -2.41 -17.32
N GLY A 252 27.14 -2.14 -18.50
CA GLY A 252 26.64 -3.12 -19.47
C GLY A 252 27.71 -3.61 -20.44
#